data_AF-A0A7C4JKM9-F1
#
_entry.id   AF-A0A7C4JKM9-F1
#
_cell.length_a   1.000
_cell.length_b   1.000
_cell.length_c   1.000
_cell.angle_alpha   90.00
_cell.angle_beta   90.00
_cell.angle_gamma   90.00
#
_symmetry.space_group_name_H-M   'P 1'
#
loop_
_entity.id
_entity.type
_entity.pdbx_description
1 polymer ?
#
loop_
_entity_poly.entity_id
_entity_poly.type
_entity_poly.pdbx_seq_one_letter_code
_entity_poly.pdbx_strand_id
1 'polypeptide(L)'
;MKDNVLIVSVWGYPPQWAKYKYTVHIEHPAHKDIGKSECESCCTTLALINHLLKKYEVKTIVFGADTVVDPSKTDDIRREALSQYNEWLEELIKESSCSCCVHERKSPIEISVLPGIGHYYGWHFKASIDNVFVQAFNKIFNEMMNRSYKWIFLDLTHGLNYLLVAVLYATVANAVLFDMEDRLMIVNSEPARAGDKRCIEIKDIRDIRREEVESLSILDVSRLQVAVSLIRSLLALKYFQPLQLGRLLKEISLTEQELEELEKTLLFFTLLSNTIVGPTFINSYVLDSNGIEEPLYTAICRDYEKLQDISIADEFIPKKNSCSKIIEYDSTKIFIVIPKALRKIVGDVCRELIANEGDKYLVKYLGNVGKYYRDVSKSIHNNLIVENTKEDLGKIIEFVVNNKDYLVKCFSSKDLISIKDAEIEINNVLYKAINSKSMDDLNEITNEIKNGEISCEELYNKLIINNVKTDLDEERRKITASGRDSNINRILRNMCAHAGLEYTSLRKVVINADKKDIVKIVYDKNILFKILKDDRFVILKRKKQ
;
A
#
# COMPACT_ATOMS: atom_id res chain seq x y z
N MET A 1 27.27 -4.94 8.91
CA MET A 1 26.29 -4.07 9.60
C MET A 1 25.41 -4.95 10.46
N LYS A 2 25.03 -4.50 11.67
CA LYS A 2 24.02 -5.22 12.48
C LYS A 2 22.65 -4.98 11.84
N ASP A 3 21.76 -5.98 11.92
CA ASP A 3 20.38 -5.79 11.50
C ASP A 3 19.63 -4.86 12.47
N ASN A 4 18.65 -4.11 11.97
CA ASN A 4 17.77 -3.27 12.78
C ASN A 4 16.60 -4.08 13.37
N VAL A 5 16.22 -3.79 14.61
CA VAL A 5 14.98 -4.29 15.23
C VAL A 5 14.18 -3.14 15.84
N LEU A 6 12.86 -3.23 15.75
CA LEU A 6 11.93 -2.29 16.35
C LEU A 6 11.32 -2.93 17.59
N ILE A 7 11.42 -2.27 18.74
CA ILE A 7 10.66 -2.61 19.93
C ILE A 7 9.46 -1.67 20.02
N VAL A 8 8.26 -2.22 20.11
CA VAL A 8 7.04 -1.51 20.48
C VAL A 8 6.71 -1.93 21.90
N SER A 9 6.57 -0.98 22.82
CA SER A 9 6.25 -1.26 24.21
C SER A 9 5.06 -0.45 24.67
N VAL A 10 4.28 -0.99 25.60
CA VAL A 10 3.13 -0.29 26.20
C VAL A 10 3.38 -0.08 27.69
N TRP A 11 3.25 1.16 28.14
CA TRP A 11 3.45 1.56 29.53
C TRP A 11 2.16 2.14 30.11
N GLY A 12 1.79 1.68 31.29
CA GLY A 12 0.75 2.27 32.13
C GLY A 12 1.34 3.33 33.04
N TYR A 13 1.46 3.02 34.33
CA TYR A 13 1.94 3.97 35.34
C TYR A 13 3.27 3.49 35.97
N PRO A 14 4.43 3.88 35.41
CA PRO A 14 5.76 3.50 35.89
C PRO A 14 6.02 3.60 37.39
N PRO A 15 5.52 4.64 38.12
CA PRO A 15 5.81 4.76 39.54
C PRO A 15 5.27 3.64 40.44
N GLN A 16 4.34 2.82 39.93
CA GLN A 16 3.84 1.65 40.66
C GLN A 16 4.71 0.39 40.45
N TRP A 17 5.65 0.41 39.52
CA TRP A 17 6.46 -0.77 39.20
C TRP A 17 7.54 -1.02 40.25
N ALA A 18 7.69 -2.30 40.60
CA ALA A 18 8.72 -2.76 41.52
C ALA A 18 9.92 -3.34 40.77
N LYS A 19 11.07 -3.37 41.45
CA LYS A 19 12.34 -3.84 40.92
C LYS A 19 12.39 -5.36 40.94
N TYR A 20 12.70 -5.96 39.79
CA TYR A 20 12.82 -7.40 39.60
C TYR A 20 14.05 -7.76 38.80
N LYS A 21 14.55 -8.97 39.03
CA LYS A 21 15.55 -9.60 38.15
C LYS A 21 14.84 -10.30 36.99
N TYR A 22 14.78 -9.64 35.85
CA TYR A 22 14.23 -10.18 34.62
C TYR A 22 15.23 -11.10 33.93
N THR A 23 14.75 -12.27 33.50
CA THR A 23 15.51 -13.18 32.63
C THR A 23 14.86 -13.15 31.25
N VAL A 24 15.59 -12.67 30.25
CA VAL A 24 15.12 -12.63 28.86
C VAL A 24 15.76 -13.79 28.09
N HIS A 25 14.89 -14.64 27.55
CA HIS A 25 15.27 -15.74 26.67
C HIS A 25 14.25 -15.85 25.53
N ILE A 26 14.74 -15.79 24.29
CA ILE A 26 13.90 -15.90 23.09
C ILE A 26 14.19 -17.26 22.44
N GLU A 27 13.19 -18.14 22.42
CA GLU A 27 13.35 -19.53 21.95
C GLU A 27 13.31 -19.68 20.42
N HIS A 28 13.05 -18.59 19.69
CA HIS A 28 12.94 -18.61 18.25
C HIS A 28 14.29 -18.95 17.55
N PRO A 29 14.32 -19.82 16.51
CA PRO A 29 15.54 -20.23 15.83
C PRO A 29 16.48 -19.09 15.40
N ALA A 30 15.91 -17.97 14.95
CA ALA A 30 16.68 -16.80 14.51
C ALA A 30 17.43 -16.04 15.63
N HIS A 31 17.16 -16.36 16.90
CA HIS A 31 17.72 -15.68 18.07
C HIS A 31 18.41 -16.62 19.08
N LYS A 32 18.55 -17.91 18.75
CA LYS A 32 19.20 -18.89 19.64
C LYS A 32 20.63 -18.50 20.03
N ASP A 33 21.32 -17.77 19.16
CA ASP A 33 22.68 -17.28 19.32
C ASP A 33 22.81 -16.06 20.26
N ILE A 34 21.71 -15.38 20.62
CA ILE A 34 21.73 -14.27 21.58
C ILE A 34 21.91 -14.78 23.02
N GLY A 35 21.54 -16.04 23.26
CA GLY A 35 21.64 -16.72 24.55
C GLY A 35 20.59 -16.24 25.55
N LYS A 36 20.93 -16.29 26.84
CA LYS A 36 20.11 -15.72 27.93
C LYS A 36 20.71 -14.39 28.37
N SER A 37 19.88 -13.48 28.86
CA SER A 37 20.34 -12.30 29.59
C SER A 37 19.55 -12.11 30.85
N GLU A 38 20.22 -11.73 31.91
CA GLU A 38 19.58 -11.30 33.15
C GLU A 38 19.77 -9.81 33.31
N CYS A 39 18.75 -9.13 33.81
CA CYS A 39 18.86 -7.75 34.23
C CYS A 39 17.90 -7.44 35.38
N GLU A 40 18.43 -6.80 36.41
CA GLU A 40 17.64 -6.20 37.47
C GLU A 40 17.16 -4.79 37.08
N SER A 41 15.84 -4.59 36.98
CA SER A 41 15.20 -3.34 36.60
C SER A 41 13.76 -3.27 37.12
N CYS A 42 13.13 -2.10 37.10
CA CYS A 42 11.67 -1.98 37.24
C CYS A 42 10.94 -2.07 35.89
N CYS A 43 11.66 -2.09 34.76
CA CYS A 43 11.08 -2.02 33.42
C CYS A 43 11.58 -3.17 32.53
N THR A 44 10.65 -3.97 32.00
CA THR A 44 10.97 -5.07 31.07
C THR A 44 11.51 -4.59 29.75
N THR A 45 11.05 -3.44 29.28
CA THR A 45 11.49 -2.84 28.02
C THR A 45 13.00 -2.62 28.04
N LEU A 46 13.57 -2.15 29.17
CA LEU A 46 15.02 -1.99 29.32
C LEU A 46 15.77 -3.32 29.32
N ALA A 47 15.22 -4.35 29.98
CA ALA A 47 15.79 -5.69 29.96
C ALA A 47 15.80 -6.29 28.54
N LEU A 48 14.71 -6.09 27.78
CA LEU A 48 14.58 -6.52 26.40
C LEU A 48 15.54 -5.77 25.46
N ILE A 49 15.66 -4.45 25.60
CA ILE A 49 16.65 -3.64 24.86
C ILE A 49 18.06 -4.18 25.10
N ASN A 50 18.44 -4.37 26.37
CA ASN A 50 19.76 -4.88 26.73
C ASN A 50 20.03 -6.28 26.13
N HIS A 51 19.02 -7.14 26.11
CA HIS A 51 19.11 -8.44 25.46
C HIS A 51 19.39 -8.31 23.95
N LEU A 52 18.59 -7.51 23.24
CA LEU A 52 18.63 -7.40 21.78
C LEU A 52 19.86 -6.64 21.26
N LEU A 53 20.39 -5.67 22.02
CA LEU A 53 21.60 -4.91 21.66
C LEU A 53 22.87 -5.78 21.52
N LYS A 54 22.85 -7.01 22.07
CA LYS A 54 23.92 -8.00 21.85
C LYS A 54 24.10 -8.32 20.37
N LYS A 55 23.01 -8.34 19.59
CA LYS A 55 23.00 -8.76 18.17
C LYS A 55 22.55 -7.67 17.20
N TYR A 56 21.66 -6.78 17.62
CA TYR A 56 20.95 -5.85 16.74
C TYR A 56 21.25 -4.37 17.03
N GLU A 57 20.93 -3.52 16.07
CA GLU A 57 20.64 -2.11 16.30
C GLU A 57 19.17 -1.97 16.71
N VAL A 58 18.90 -1.34 17.85
CA VAL A 58 17.57 -1.29 18.46
C VAL A 58 17.01 0.13 18.38
N LYS A 59 15.78 0.26 17.88
CA LYS A 59 14.92 1.44 18.06
C LYS A 59 13.73 1.02 18.90
N THR A 60 13.33 1.86 19.85
CA THR A 60 12.19 1.57 20.72
C THR A 60 11.16 2.69 20.63
N ILE A 61 9.88 2.32 20.46
CA ILE A 61 8.73 3.20 20.63
C ILE A 61 7.96 2.72 21.87
N VAL A 62 7.79 3.61 22.83
CA VAL A 62 7.03 3.38 24.06
C VAL A 62 5.72 4.15 23.97
N PHE A 63 4.60 3.46 24.10
CA PHE A 63 3.27 4.06 24.15
C PHE A 63 2.79 4.20 25.60
N GLY A 64 2.55 5.44 26.01
CA GLY A 64 1.93 5.78 27.30
C GLY A 64 0.58 6.49 27.09
N ALA A 65 -0.22 6.64 28.14
CA ALA A 65 -1.46 7.43 28.11
C ALA A 65 -1.28 8.81 28.77
N ASP A 66 -2.00 9.82 28.29
CA ASP A 66 -2.03 11.17 28.87
C ASP A 66 -2.78 11.26 30.22
N THR A 67 -3.41 10.18 30.65
CA THR A 67 -4.10 10.04 31.94
C THR A 67 -3.17 10.07 33.16
N VAL A 68 -1.86 10.11 32.94
CA VAL A 68 -0.84 10.19 34.00
C VAL A 68 -0.63 11.59 34.57
N VAL A 69 -1.24 12.60 33.94
CA VAL A 69 -1.16 13.99 34.36
C VAL A 69 -2.50 14.46 34.89
N ASP A 70 -2.45 15.21 35.99
CA ASP A 70 -3.60 15.91 36.55
C ASP A 70 -3.97 17.12 35.68
N PRO A 71 -5.12 17.11 34.97
CA PRO A 71 -5.50 18.21 34.09
C PRO A 71 -5.75 19.52 34.82
N SER A 72 -5.88 19.54 36.15
CA SER A 72 -6.02 20.78 36.91
C SER A 72 -4.71 21.57 37.02
N LYS A 73 -3.55 20.92 36.81
CA LYS A 73 -2.22 21.52 36.99
C LYS A 73 -1.57 22.00 35.70
N THR A 74 -2.14 21.67 34.54
CA THR A 74 -1.61 22.04 33.24
C THR A 74 -2.72 22.36 32.24
N ASP A 75 -2.41 23.19 31.26
CA ASP A 75 -3.26 23.44 30.09
C ASP A 75 -2.80 22.63 28.87
N ASP A 76 -1.58 22.10 28.89
CA ASP A 76 -1.03 21.22 27.84
C ASP A 76 -0.75 19.83 28.43
N ILE A 77 -1.83 19.04 28.52
CA ILE A 77 -1.82 17.69 29.10
C ILE A 77 -0.85 16.79 28.35
N ARG A 78 -0.76 16.94 27.02
CA ARG A 78 0.00 16.04 26.15
C ARG A 78 1.50 16.26 26.31
N ARG A 79 1.95 17.52 26.29
CA ARG A 79 3.36 17.86 26.52
C ARG A 79 3.80 17.51 27.93
N GLU A 80 2.94 17.76 28.92
CA GLU A 80 3.25 17.43 30.32
C GLU A 80 3.37 15.92 30.52
N ALA A 81 2.47 15.13 29.94
CA ALA A 81 2.55 13.67 30.02
C ALA A 81 3.83 13.15 29.38
N LEU A 82 4.22 13.71 28.23
CA LEU A 82 5.48 13.36 27.57
C LEU A 82 6.69 13.70 28.45
N SER A 83 6.71 14.88 29.07
CA SER A 83 7.75 15.28 30.02
C SER A 83 7.83 14.28 31.18
N GLN A 84 6.68 13.96 31.78
CA GLN A 84 6.58 13.05 32.91
C GLN A 84 7.11 11.64 32.58
N TYR A 85 6.75 11.09 31.41
CA TYR A 85 7.28 9.79 30.98
C TYR A 85 8.78 9.83 30.69
N ASN A 86 9.31 10.93 30.16
CA ASN A 86 10.76 11.07 29.95
C ASN A 86 11.52 11.13 31.28
N GLU A 87 11.02 11.85 32.27
CA GLU A 87 11.58 11.85 33.64
C GLU A 87 11.59 10.44 34.22
N TRP A 88 10.47 9.70 34.10
CA TRP A 88 10.41 8.31 34.55
C TRP A 88 11.36 7.41 33.79
N LEU A 89 11.51 7.59 32.49
CA LEU A 89 12.48 6.84 31.69
C LEU A 89 13.90 7.06 32.20
N GLU A 90 14.30 8.30 32.49
CA GLU A 90 15.62 8.60 33.04
C GLU A 90 15.85 7.92 34.38
N GLU A 91 14.88 7.99 35.31
CA GLU A 91 14.98 7.32 36.61
C GLU A 91 15.00 5.79 36.47
N LEU A 92 14.18 5.22 35.59
CA LEU A 92 14.20 3.78 35.31
C LEU A 92 15.54 3.32 34.73
N ILE A 93 16.21 4.13 33.91
CA ILE A 93 17.53 3.82 33.39
C ILE A 93 18.57 3.90 34.50
N LYS A 94 18.56 4.95 35.34
CA LYS A 94 19.49 5.12 36.48
C LYS A 94 19.41 3.95 37.46
N GLU A 95 18.19 3.53 37.80
CA GLU A 95 17.95 2.45 38.75
C GLU A 95 18.17 1.05 38.16
N SER A 96 18.34 0.94 36.85
CA SER A 96 18.52 -0.33 36.17
C SER A 96 19.97 -0.79 36.19
N SER A 97 20.19 -2.08 36.47
CA SER A 97 21.47 -2.75 36.21
C SER A 97 21.71 -3.02 34.72
N CYS A 98 20.72 -2.77 33.85
CA CYS A 98 20.85 -2.88 32.39
C CYS A 98 21.60 -1.69 31.75
N SER A 99 22.02 -0.71 32.55
CA SER A 99 22.31 0.67 32.12
C SER A 99 23.56 0.85 31.26
N CYS A 100 24.52 -0.09 31.26
CA CYS A 100 25.74 0.02 30.45
C CYS A 100 25.49 0.06 28.93
N CYS A 101 24.29 -0.33 28.47
CA CYS A 101 23.97 -0.43 27.04
C CYS A 101 23.06 0.69 26.51
N VAL A 102 22.31 1.41 27.34
CA VAL A 102 21.28 2.37 26.87
C VAL A 102 21.90 3.74 26.59
N HIS A 103 22.73 4.27 27.49
CA HIS A 103 23.41 5.56 27.31
C HIS A 103 24.65 5.46 26.40
N GLU A 104 25.43 4.38 26.50
CA GLU A 104 26.70 4.26 25.76
C GLU A 104 26.53 3.80 24.30
N ARG A 105 25.44 3.07 23.97
CA ARG A 105 25.22 2.50 22.62
C ARG A 105 24.16 3.19 21.77
N LYS A 106 23.66 4.37 22.21
CA LYS A 106 22.69 5.19 21.46
C LYS A 106 21.48 4.39 20.95
N SER A 107 20.80 3.62 21.79
CA SER A 107 19.52 3.01 21.43
C SER A 107 18.41 4.06 21.60
N PRO A 108 17.91 4.70 20.53
CA PRO A 108 16.87 5.73 20.68
C PRO A 108 15.59 5.09 21.23
N ILE A 109 15.19 5.54 22.43
CA ILE A 109 13.87 5.28 23.01
C ILE A 109 13.03 6.51 22.75
N GLU A 110 11.90 6.34 22.10
CA GLU A 110 10.95 7.40 21.80
C GLU A 110 9.63 7.13 22.51
N ILE A 111 9.13 8.15 23.21
CA ILE A 111 7.86 8.06 23.94
C ILE A 111 6.78 8.72 23.09
N SER A 112 5.68 8.00 22.87
CA SER A 112 4.47 8.48 22.21
C SER A 112 3.32 8.40 23.19
N VAL A 113 2.76 9.56 23.52
CA VAL A 113 1.61 9.64 24.42
C VAL A 113 0.34 9.49 23.60
N LEU A 114 -0.59 8.67 24.09
CA LEU A 114 -1.86 8.33 23.45
C LEU A 114 -3.06 8.88 24.24
N PRO A 115 -4.22 9.04 23.59
CA PRO A 115 -5.44 9.53 24.22
C PRO A 115 -5.94 8.63 25.36
N GLY A 116 -6.30 9.25 26.47
CA GLY A 116 -6.81 8.60 27.66
C GLY A 116 -8.26 8.14 27.57
N ILE A 117 -8.57 7.03 28.24
CA ILE A 117 -9.95 6.55 28.44
C ILE A 117 -10.18 6.26 29.91
N GLY A 118 -11.20 6.87 30.51
CA GLY A 118 -11.64 6.60 31.88
C GLY A 118 -11.59 7.81 32.81
N HIS A 119 -11.72 7.57 34.12
CA HIS A 119 -11.71 8.61 35.15
C HIS A 119 -10.38 8.65 35.91
N TYR A 120 -9.73 9.82 35.93
CA TYR A 120 -8.43 10.03 36.60
C TYR A 120 -8.40 11.44 37.20
N TYR A 121 -7.88 11.59 38.43
CA TYR A 121 -7.81 12.89 39.12
C TYR A 121 -9.16 13.64 39.21
N GLY A 122 -10.28 12.91 39.18
CA GLY A 122 -11.64 13.50 39.13
C GLY A 122 -12.03 14.09 37.77
N TRP A 123 -11.26 13.83 36.70
CA TRP A 123 -11.55 14.17 35.31
C TRP A 123 -11.93 12.94 34.51
N HIS A 124 -12.79 13.10 33.51
CA HIS A 124 -13.21 12.03 32.61
C HIS A 124 -12.61 12.21 31.22
N PHE A 125 -11.77 11.27 30.81
CA PHE A 125 -11.11 11.24 29.50
C PHE A 125 -11.96 10.45 28.51
N LYS A 126 -12.48 11.15 27.49
CA LYS A 126 -13.45 10.64 26.49
C LYS A 126 -12.82 10.31 25.15
N ALA A 127 -11.67 9.65 25.11
CA ALA A 127 -11.20 9.07 23.85
C ALA A 127 -11.99 7.79 23.50
N SER A 128 -12.00 7.43 22.23
CA SER A 128 -12.46 6.12 21.77
C SER A 128 -11.28 5.17 21.58
N ILE A 129 -11.54 3.86 21.53
CA ILE A 129 -10.50 2.88 21.18
C ILE A 129 -9.93 3.13 19.77
N ASP A 130 -10.74 3.67 18.86
CA ASP A 130 -10.32 4.06 17.50
C ASP A 130 -9.24 5.15 17.57
N ASN A 131 -9.35 6.12 18.48
CA ASN A 131 -8.32 7.17 18.66
C ASN A 131 -6.97 6.57 19.05
N VAL A 132 -6.98 5.66 20.03
CA VAL A 132 -5.76 5.00 20.53
C VAL A 132 -5.12 4.15 19.41
N PHE A 133 -5.93 3.34 18.71
CA PHE A 133 -5.46 2.51 17.62
C PHE A 133 -4.89 3.33 16.46
N VAL A 134 -5.61 4.35 15.98
CA VAL A 134 -5.18 5.14 14.81
C VAL A 134 -3.87 5.87 15.09
N GLN A 135 -3.73 6.48 16.28
CA GLN A 135 -2.51 7.19 16.63
C GLN A 135 -1.32 6.22 16.79
N ALA A 136 -1.51 5.07 17.44
CA ALA A 136 -0.48 4.03 17.55
C ALA A 136 -0.09 3.47 16.16
N PHE A 137 -1.09 3.17 15.32
CA PHE A 137 -0.89 2.67 13.96
C PHE A 137 -0.06 3.65 13.14
N ASN A 138 -0.43 4.94 13.14
CA ASN A 138 0.28 5.98 12.42
C ASN A 138 1.73 6.11 12.87
N LYS A 139 1.97 6.07 14.18
CA LYS A 139 3.31 6.20 14.74
C LYS A 139 4.22 5.06 14.28
N ILE A 140 3.74 3.82 14.35
CA ILE A 140 4.48 2.63 13.91
C ILE A 140 4.65 2.64 12.39
N PHE A 141 3.59 2.97 11.64
CA PHE A 141 3.60 3.04 10.19
C PHE A 141 4.65 4.02 9.67
N ASN A 142 4.65 5.25 10.19
CA ASN A 142 5.59 6.29 9.79
C ASN A 142 7.05 5.89 10.09
N GLU A 143 7.30 5.23 11.24
CA GLU A 143 8.63 4.70 11.57
C GLU A 143 9.08 3.63 10.57
N MET A 144 8.21 2.66 10.26
CA MET A 144 8.52 1.56 9.34
C MET A 144 8.61 2.00 7.87
N MET A 145 7.96 3.10 7.49
CA MET A 145 8.14 3.72 6.17
C MET A 145 9.53 4.33 6.00
N ASN A 146 10.09 4.90 7.08
CA ASN A 146 11.36 5.62 7.04
C ASN A 146 12.58 4.73 7.30
N ARG A 147 12.39 3.59 7.98
CA ARG A 147 13.48 2.67 8.32
C ARG A 147 13.07 1.21 8.11
N SER A 148 13.98 0.44 7.52
CA SER A 148 13.82 -1.01 7.37
C SER A 148 14.21 -1.74 8.66
N TYR A 149 13.34 -2.66 9.07
CA TYR A 149 13.49 -3.50 10.25
C TYR A 149 13.48 -4.98 9.89
N LYS A 150 14.31 -5.77 10.56
CA LYS A 150 14.35 -7.22 10.40
C LYS A 150 13.32 -7.92 11.28
N TRP A 151 13.14 -7.45 12.51
CA TRP A 151 12.18 -7.99 13.49
C TRP A 151 11.44 -6.87 14.20
N ILE A 152 10.22 -7.18 14.62
CA ILE A 152 9.42 -6.35 15.54
C ILE A 152 9.25 -7.14 16.84
N PHE A 153 9.52 -6.50 17.96
CA PHE A 153 9.26 -7.04 19.30
C PHE A 153 8.19 -6.19 19.97
N LEU A 154 7.09 -6.80 20.40
CA LEU A 154 6.00 -6.15 21.09
C LEU A 154 6.00 -6.56 22.58
N ASP A 155 6.40 -5.63 23.46
CA ASP A 155 6.38 -5.82 24.92
C ASP A 155 5.04 -5.35 25.50
N LEU A 156 4.27 -6.31 26.03
CA LEU A 156 2.94 -6.10 26.60
C LEU A 156 2.94 -5.99 28.12
N THR A 157 4.11 -6.14 28.77
CA THR A 157 4.20 -6.38 30.23
C THR A 157 3.52 -5.30 31.07
N HIS A 158 3.73 -4.04 30.73
CA HIS A 158 3.36 -2.92 31.60
C HIS A 158 2.14 -2.14 31.12
N GLY A 159 1.41 -2.66 30.13
CA GLY A 159 0.33 -1.93 29.48
C GLY A 159 -0.97 -1.87 30.30
N LEU A 160 -1.70 -0.76 30.18
CA LEU A 160 -3.10 -0.68 30.64
C LEU A 160 -3.99 -1.48 29.68
N ASN A 161 -5.05 -2.12 30.20
CA ASN A 161 -5.89 -3.05 29.42
C ASN A 161 -6.29 -2.54 28.02
N TYR A 162 -6.93 -1.37 27.92
CA TYR A 162 -7.40 -0.84 26.63
C TYR A 162 -6.23 -0.40 25.73
N LEU A 163 -5.18 0.17 26.33
CA LEU A 163 -3.99 0.68 25.64
C LEU A 163 -3.20 -0.47 25.02
N LEU A 164 -2.99 -1.53 25.79
CA LEU A 164 -2.32 -2.75 25.40
C LEU A 164 -3.01 -3.38 24.20
N VAL A 165 -4.33 -3.57 24.27
CA VAL A 165 -5.11 -4.16 23.19
C VAL A 165 -5.01 -3.29 21.92
N ALA A 166 -5.22 -1.97 22.01
CA ALA A 166 -5.13 -1.08 20.85
C ALA A 166 -3.75 -1.10 20.19
N VAL A 167 -2.67 -1.00 20.97
CA VAL A 167 -1.30 -1.01 20.45
C VAL A 167 -0.92 -2.38 19.89
N LEU A 168 -1.39 -3.49 20.49
CA LEU A 168 -1.22 -4.83 19.94
C LEU A 168 -1.83 -4.92 18.53
N TYR A 169 -3.10 -4.54 18.37
CA TYR A 169 -3.75 -4.56 17.07
C TYR A 169 -3.08 -3.61 16.06
N ALA A 170 -2.65 -2.42 16.49
CA ALA A 170 -1.92 -1.47 15.64
C ALA A 170 -0.56 -2.01 15.19
N THR A 171 0.14 -2.74 16.06
CA THR A 171 1.44 -3.37 15.75
C THR A 171 1.25 -4.55 14.79
N VAL A 172 0.27 -5.42 15.03
CA VAL A 172 -0.07 -6.53 14.14
C VAL A 172 -0.48 -6.01 12.75
N ALA A 173 -1.33 -4.97 12.70
CA ALA A 173 -1.73 -4.31 11.46
C ALA A 173 -0.52 -3.84 10.63
N ASN A 174 0.44 -3.18 11.27
CA ASN A 174 1.68 -2.76 10.62
C ASN A 174 2.56 -3.96 10.22
N ALA A 175 2.71 -4.96 11.09
CA ALA A 175 3.48 -6.16 10.77
C ALA A 175 2.92 -6.87 9.52
N VAL A 176 1.60 -6.99 9.40
CA VAL A 176 0.94 -7.51 8.19
C VAL A 176 1.28 -6.63 6.99
N LEU A 177 1.05 -5.33 7.07
CA LEU A 177 1.20 -4.40 5.94
C LEU A 177 2.64 -4.35 5.38
N PHE A 178 3.64 -4.65 6.20
CA PHE A 178 5.05 -4.66 5.83
C PHE A 178 5.62 -6.08 5.59
N ASP A 179 4.76 -7.11 5.47
CA ASP A 179 5.18 -8.52 5.33
C ASP A 179 6.19 -8.94 6.42
N MET A 180 5.86 -8.62 7.67
CA MET A 180 6.64 -8.90 8.89
C MET A 180 5.87 -9.72 9.92
N GLU A 181 4.71 -10.29 9.58
CA GLU A 181 3.89 -11.06 10.52
C GLU A 181 4.62 -12.30 11.06
N ASP A 182 5.39 -12.98 10.21
CA ASP A 182 6.31 -14.08 10.57
C ASP A 182 7.54 -13.61 11.37
N ARG A 183 7.75 -12.30 11.43
CA ARG A 183 8.87 -11.63 12.10
C ARG A 183 8.44 -10.71 13.24
N LEU A 184 7.22 -10.88 13.72
CA LEU A 184 6.68 -10.23 14.91
C LEU A 184 6.79 -11.17 16.12
N MET A 185 7.46 -10.72 17.17
CA MET A 185 7.54 -11.41 18.45
C MET A 185 6.74 -10.66 19.50
N ILE A 186 5.80 -11.35 20.13
CA ILE A 186 5.02 -10.79 21.24
C ILE A 186 5.59 -11.35 22.53
N VAL A 187 5.99 -10.46 23.43
CA VAL A 187 6.61 -10.83 24.71
C VAL A 187 5.81 -10.24 25.87
N ASN A 188 5.81 -10.98 26.98
CA ASN A 188 5.19 -10.60 28.23
C ASN A 188 6.00 -11.20 29.38
N SER A 189 6.14 -10.49 30.50
CA SER A 189 6.72 -11.12 31.68
C SER A 189 5.72 -12.02 32.41
N GLU A 190 6.25 -12.86 33.28
CA GLU A 190 5.45 -13.48 34.33
C GLU A 190 4.81 -12.40 35.22
N PRO A 191 3.63 -12.66 35.81
CA PRO A 191 2.97 -11.71 36.68
C PRO A 191 3.85 -11.40 37.90
N ALA A 192 4.08 -10.11 38.13
CA ALA A 192 4.82 -9.65 39.29
C ALA A 192 4.04 -9.92 40.58
N ARG A 193 4.75 -10.35 41.63
CA ARG A 193 4.20 -10.30 43.00
C ARG A 193 4.17 -8.84 43.48
N ALA A 194 3.56 -8.54 44.62
CA ALA A 194 3.76 -7.22 45.23
C ALA A 194 5.24 -7.13 45.65
N GLY A 195 6.01 -6.24 45.04
CA GLY A 195 7.42 -6.04 45.34
C GLY A 195 7.61 -4.79 46.20
N ASP A 196 8.54 -4.84 47.15
CA ASP A 196 8.71 -3.78 48.15
C ASP A 196 9.56 -2.61 47.65
N LYS A 197 10.43 -2.83 46.65
CA LYS A 197 11.37 -1.81 46.15
C LYS A 197 10.88 -1.22 44.83
N ARG A 198 10.45 0.04 44.84
CA ARG A 198 10.09 0.82 43.65
C ARG A 198 11.31 1.60 43.14
N CYS A 199 11.38 1.83 41.83
CA CYS A 199 12.44 2.63 41.22
C CYS A 199 12.11 4.13 41.17
N ILE A 200 10.83 4.50 41.26
CA ILE A 200 10.39 5.89 41.21
C ILE A 200 9.64 6.19 42.50
N GLU A 201 10.04 7.26 43.18
CA GLU A 201 9.35 7.73 44.38
C GLU A 201 8.01 8.40 44.02
N ILE A 202 6.93 7.99 44.68
CA ILE A 202 5.63 8.64 44.52
C ILE A 202 5.55 9.81 45.49
N LYS A 203 5.75 11.03 44.99
CA LYS A 203 5.57 12.28 45.74
C LYS A 203 4.07 12.62 45.73
N ASP A 204 3.46 12.66 46.92
CA ASP A 204 2.03 12.90 47.16
C ASP A 204 1.03 11.79 46.75
N ILE A 205 0.84 10.81 47.64
CA ILE A 205 -0.44 10.08 47.74
C ILE A 205 -1.31 10.84 48.75
N ARG A 206 -1.71 12.07 48.46
CA ARG A 206 -2.70 12.77 49.28
C ARG A 206 -4.09 12.44 48.77
N ASP A 207 -4.83 11.69 49.59
CA ASP A 207 -6.29 11.57 49.58
C ASP A 207 -6.94 11.63 48.20
N ILE A 208 -6.77 10.57 47.40
CA ILE A 208 -7.84 10.19 46.49
C ILE A 208 -8.99 9.75 47.41
N ARG A 209 -9.87 10.69 47.75
CA ARG A 209 -11.10 10.41 48.49
C ARG A 209 -11.74 9.20 47.84
N ARG A 210 -11.88 8.12 48.60
CA ARG A 210 -12.76 7.00 48.27
C ARG A 210 -14.21 7.51 48.33
N GLU A 211 -14.64 8.25 47.32
CA GLU A 211 -16.04 8.58 47.11
C GLU A 211 -16.56 7.75 45.93
N GLU A 212 -17.63 7.01 46.22
CA GLU A 212 -18.50 6.23 45.32
C GLU A 212 -17.86 5.04 44.59
N VAL A 213 -18.69 4.02 44.32
CA VAL A 213 -18.29 2.86 43.51
C VAL A 213 -17.90 3.39 42.14
N GLU A 214 -16.60 3.35 41.81
CA GLU A 214 -16.10 3.78 40.52
C GLU A 214 -16.84 3.03 39.40
N SER A 215 -17.53 3.78 38.54
CA SER A 215 -18.22 3.19 37.40
C SER A 215 -17.21 2.88 36.30
N LEU A 216 -17.04 1.59 36.00
CA LEU A 216 -16.21 1.11 34.90
C LEU A 216 -17.10 0.81 33.69
N SER A 217 -16.70 1.33 32.53
CA SER A 217 -17.35 1.00 31.26
C SER A 217 -16.64 -0.18 30.60
N ILE A 218 -17.40 -1.12 30.07
CA ILE A 218 -16.87 -2.17 29.19
C ILE A 218 -16.70 -1.58 27.79
N LEU A 219 -15.48 -1.65 27.25
CA LEU A 219 -15.18 -1.16 25.90
C LEU A 219 -15.34 -2.30 24.89
N ASP A 220 -16.14 -2.10 23.85
CA ASP A 220 -16.17 -3.01 22.70
C ASP A 220 -14.96 -2.74 21.80
N VAL A 221 -14.02 -3.68 21.78
CA VAL A 221 -12.78 -3.63 21.00
C VAL A 221 -12.82 -4.54 19.76
N SER A 222 -13.97 -5.17 19.47
CA SER A 222 -14.10 -6.14 18.37
C SER A 222 -13.78 -5.53 17.01
N ARG A 223 -14.00 -4.22 16.84
CA ARG A 223 -13.69 -3.47 15.61
C ARG A 223 -12.20 -3.45 15.27
N LEU A 224 -11.30 -3.59 16.26
CA LEU A 224 -9.86 -3.67 16.02
C LEU A 224 -9.47 -4.91 15.20
N GLN A 225 -10.13 -6.06 15.46
CA GLN A 225 -9.94 -7.29 14.69
C GLN A 225 -10.43 -7.12 13.24
N VAL A 226 -11.51 -6.37 13.03
CA VAL A 226 -12.03 -6.04 11.69
C VAL A 226 -11.00 -5.22 10.92
N ALA A 227 -10.35 -4.23 11.55
CA ALA A 227 -9.29 -3.44 10.90
C ALA A 227 -8.08 -4.28 10.50
N VAL A 228 -7.58 -5.19 11.35
CA VAL A 228 -6.48 -6.09 10.97
C VAL A 228 -6.90 -7.02 9.83
N SER A 229 -8.11 -7.57 9.89
CA SER A 229 -8.65 -8.43 8.82
C SER A 229 -8.74 -7.69 7.49
N LEU A 230 -9.18 -6.42 7.53
CA LEU A 230 -9.20 -5.55 6.37
C LEU A 230 -7.81 -5.28 5.81
N ILE A 231 -6.82 -5.00 6.66
CA ILE A 231 -5.43 -4.78 6.22
C ILE A 231 -4.86 -6.05 5.57
N ARG A 232 -5.14 -7.24 6.11
CA ARG A 232 -4.79 -8.52 5.45
C ARG A 232 -5.46 -8.66 4.09
N SER A 233 -6.74 -8.29 3.97
CA SER A 233 -7.44 -8.32 2.68
C SER A 233 -6.91 -7.28 1.69
N LEU A 234 -6.52 -6.10 2.15
CA LEU A 234 -5.86 -5.09 1.32
C LEU A 234 -4.51 -5.61 0.83
N LEU A 235 -3.72 -6.26 1.69
CA LEU A 235 -2.44 -6.85 1.31
C LEU A 235 -2.58 -7.91 0.19
N ALA A 236 -3.73 -8.59 0.10
CA ALA A 236 -4.02 -9.52 -1.01
C ALA A 236 -3.95 -8.85 -2.40
N LEU A 237 -4.12 -7.52 -2.48
CA LEU A 237 -3.93 -6.74 -3.71
C LEU A 237 -2.49 -6.83 -4.25
N LYS A 238 -1.49 -6.93 -3.36
CA LYS A 238 -0.08 -7.15 -3.73
C LYS A 238 0.10 -8.43 -4.55
N TYR A 239 -0.77 -9.42 -4.35
CA TYR A 239 -0.77 -10.70 -5.07
C TYR A 239 -1.79 -10.74 -6.22
N PHE A 240 -2.38 -9.59 -6.57
CA PHE A 240 -3.44 -9.45 -7.57
C PHE A 240 -4.68 -10.29 -7.28
N GLN A 241 -5.10 -10.35 -6.01
CA GLN A 241 -6.29 -11.08 -5.55
C GLN A 241 -7.36 -10.14 -4.94
N PRO A 242 -8.02 -9.29 -5.74
CA PRO A 242 -8.89 -8.23 -5.20
C PRO A 242 -10.26 -8.72 -4.68
N LEU A 243 -10.66 -9.98 -4.94
CA LEU A 243 -12.00 -10.50 -4.67
C LEU A 243 -12.37 -10.56 -3.18
N GLN A 244 -11.39 -10.52 -2.27
CA GLN A 244 -11.65 -10.64 -0.83
C GLN A 244 -12.19 -9.34 -0.19
N LEU A 245 -12.03 -8.18 -0.85
CA LEU A 245 -12.38 -6.90 -0.24
C LEU A 245 -13.89 -6.57 -0.27
N GLY A 246 -14.64 -7.06 -1.25
CA GLY A 246 -16.02 -6.62 -1.49
C GLY A 246 -17.00 -6.89 -0.34
N ARG A 247 -16.68 -7.80 0.59
CA ARG A 247 -17.49 -8.03 1.82
C ARG A 247 -17.14 -7.01 2.91
N LEU A 248 -15.86 -6.83 3.19
CA LEU A 248 -15.37 -5.95 4.26
C LEU A 248 -15.66 -4.48 3.95
N LEU A 249 -15.63 -4.08 2.68
CA LEU A 249 -15.94 -2.72 2.26
C LEU A 249 -17.41 -2.32 2.47
N LYS A 250 -18.33 -3.29 2.63
CA LYS A 250 -19.74 -3.00 2.94
C LYS A 250 -19.96 -2.59 4.38
N GLU A 251 -19.02 -2.90 5.27
CA GLU A 251 -19.11 -2.60 6.70
C GLU A 251 -18.46 -1.25 7.05
N ILE A 252 -17.94 -0.53 6.04
CA ILE A 252 -17.13 0.67 6.21
C ILE A 252 -17.86 1.86 5.63
N SER A 253 -18.03 2.90 6.45
CA SER A 253 -18.55 4.19 5.99
C SER A 253 -17.40 5.06 5.48
N LEU A 254 -17.16 5.03 4.18
CA LEU A 254 -16.23 5.90 3.47
C LEU A 254 -16.93 7.18 2.98
N THR A 255 -16.18 8.26 2.88
CA THR A 255 -16.58 9.45 2.11
C THR A 255 -16.64 9.13 0.61
N GLU A 256 -17.32 9.96 -0.18
CA GLU A 256 -17.38 9.76 -1.64
C GLU A 256 -16.00 9.79 -2.29
N GLN A 257 -15.12 10.69 -1.83
CA GLN A 257 -13.74 10.79 -2.31
C GLN A 257 -12.92 9.53 -1.98
N GLU A 258 -13.00 9.02 -0.75
CA GLU A 258 -12.31 7.79 -0.35
C GLU A 258 -12.82 6.58 -1.13
N LEU A 259 -14.12 6.53 -1.41
CA LEU A 259 -14.74 5.48 -2.21
C LEU A 259 -14.22 5.52 -3.66
N GLU A 260 -14.15 6.71 -4.26
CA GLU A 260 -13.66 6.88 -5.62
C GLU A 260 -12.20 6.43 -5.76
N GLU A 261 -11.32 6.85 -4.84
CA GLU A 261 -9.90 6.44 -4.85
C GLU A 261 -9.72 4.93 -4.63
N LEU A 262 -10.54 4.35 -3.75
CA LEU A 262 -10.58 2.91 -3.55
C LEU A 262 -11.06 2.18 -4.80
N GLU A 263 -12.12 2.65 -5.46
CA GLU A 263 -12.64 2.08 -6.71
C GLU A 263 -11.58 2.10 -7.82
N LYS A 264 -10.88 3.23 -7.99
CA LYS A 264 -9.76 3.35 -8.95
C LYS A 264 -8.65 2.33 -8.65
N THR A 265 -8.25 2.24 -7.39
CA THR A 265 -7.20 1.32 -6.93
C THR A 265 -7.59 -0.14 -7.16
N LEU A 266 -8.82 -0.50 -6.80
CA LEU A 266 -9.35 -1.84 -7.01
C LEU A 266 -9.46 -2.18 -8.50
N LEU A 267 -9.87 -1.24 -9.34
CA LEU A 267 -9.91 -1.45 -10.78
C LEU A 267 -8.52 -1.70 -11.34
N PHE A 268 -7.50 -0.93 -10.96
CA PHE A 268 -6.11 -1.17 -11.34
C PHE A 268 -5.66 -2.60 -11.01
N PHE A 269 -5.87 -3.06 -9.77
CA PHE A 269 -5.51 -4.42 -9.37
C PHE A 269 -6.34 -5.49 -10.05
N THR A 270 -7.60 -5.20 -10.40
CA THR A 270 -8.47 -6.12 -11.16
C THR A 270 -8.03 -6.25 -12.61
N LEU A 271 -7.57 -5.16 -13.21
CA LEU A 271 -6.99 -5.21 -14.56
C LEU A 271 -5.73 -6.07 -14.55
N LEU A 272 -4.83 -5.87 -13.59
CA LEU A 272 -3.64 -6.71 -13.44
C LEU A 272 -3.98 -8.16 -13.10
N SER A 273 -4.99 -8.45 -12.28
CA SER A 273 -5.36 -9.84 -11.97
C SER A 273 -5.87 -10.60 -13.20
N ASN A 274 -6.51 -9.88 -14.13
CA ASN A 274 -7.05 -10.41 -15.39
C ASN A 274 -6.08 -10.26 -16.58
N THR A 275 -4.82 -9.90 -16.34
CA THR A 275 -3.80 -9.70 -17.38
C THR A 275 -4.18 -8.60 -18.38
N ILE A 276 -4.95 -7.59 -17.98
CA ILE A 276 -5.26 -6.41 -18.80
C ILE A 276 -4.27 -5.31 -18.43
N VAL A 277 -3.03 -5.41 -18.93
CA VAL A 277 -1.89 -4.61 -18.48
C VAL A 277 -1.81 -3.24 -19.15
N GLY A 278 -2.07 -3.15 -20.46
CA GLY A 278 -1.95 -1.91 -21.24
C GLY A 278 -2.67 -0.70 -20.61
N PRO A 279 -3.94 -0.82 -20.17
CA PRO A 279 -4.65 0.26 -19.47
C PRO A 279 -4.01 0.74 -18.16
N THR A 280 -3.09 -0.03 -17.57
CA THR A 280 -2.39 0.32 -16.32
C THR A 280 -1.03 0.99 -16.54
N PHE A 281 -0.53 0.97 -17.78
CA PHE A 281 0.71 1.63 -18.16
C PHE A 281 0.61 3.15 -18.02
N ILE A 282 1.69 3.78 -17.51
CA ILE A 282 1.70 5.21 -17.17
C ILE A 282 1.32 6.08 -18.36
N ASN A 283 1.78 5.77 -19.57
CA ASN A 283 1.49 6.55 -20.77
C ASN A 283 0.31 5.98 -21.57
N SER A 284 -0.71 5.46 -20.88
CA SER A 284 -2.00 5.11 -21.47
C SER A 284 -2.99 6.28 -21.40
N TYR A 285 -3.65 6.51 -22.53
CA TYR A 285 -4.59 7.62 -22.75
C TYR A 285 -5.89 7.11 -23.35
N VAL A 286 -6.95 7.90 -23.23
CA VAL A 286 -8.19 7.74 -23.98
C VAL A 286 -8.40 8.94 -24.88
N LEU A 287 -8.94 8.70 -26.07
CA LEU A 287 -9.37 9.75 -26.98
C LEU A 287 -10.86 10.04 -26.73
N ASP A 288 -11.18 11.27 -26.34
CA ASP A 288 -12.57 11.70 -26.13
C ASP A 288 -13.30 11.96 -27.46
N SER A 289 -14.57 12.35 -27.39
CA SER A 289 -15.39 12.66 -28.58
C SER A 289 -14.93 13.89 -29.36
N ASN A 290 -14.11 14.75 -28.74
CA ASN A 290 -13.56 15.96 -29.35
C ASN A 290 -12.16 15.72 -29.95
N GLY A 291 -11.64 14.49 -29.86
CA GLY A 291 -10.28 14.16 -30.30
C GLY A 291 -9.18 14.60 -29.33
N ILE A 292 -9.54 14.92 -28.09
CA ILE A 292 -8.59 15.28 -27.02
C ILE A 292 -8.15 14.01 -26.31
N GLU A 293 -6.85 13.86 -26.14
CA GLU A 293 -6.26 12.74 -25.42
C GLU A 293 -6.18 13.05 -23.92
N GLU A 294 -6.82 12.20 -23.12
CA GLU A 294 -6.84 12.32 -21.66
C GLU A 294 -6.08 11.15 -21.03
N PRO A 295 -5.29 11.40 -19.97
CA PRO A 295 -4.72 10.35 -19.12
C PRO A 295 -5.77 9.33 -18.69
N LEU A 296 -5.44 8.03 -18.81
CA LEU A 296 -6.34 7.00 -18.32
C LEU A 296 -6.25 6.90 -16.79
N TYR A 297 -7.39 6.99 -16.11
CA TYR A 297 -7.45 6.99 -14.63
C TYR A 297 -6.99 5.68 -13.98
N THR A 298 -6.89 4.59 -14.74
CA THR A 298 -6.36 3.30 -14.27
C THR A 298 -4.83 3.26 -14.28
N ALA A 299 -4.15 4.25 -14.86
CA ALA A 299 -2.70 4.39 -14.83
C ALA A 299 -2.21 4.98 -13.49
N ILE A 300 -2.60 4.36 -12.37
CA ILE A 300 -2.39 4.92 -11.01
C ILE A 300 -0.92 5.13 -10.66
N CYS A 301 -0.01 4.37 -11.29
CA CYS A 301 1.42 4.53 -11.10
C CYS A 301 1.97 5.85 -11.66
N ARG A 302 1.19 6.63 -12.40
CA ARG A 302 1.59 7.98 -12.86
C ARG A 302 1.76 8.96 -11.71
N ASP A 303 0.84 8.88 -10.75
CA ASP A 303 0.73 9.85 -9.67
C ASP A 303 0.82 9.16 -8.29
N TYR A 304 1.36 7.94 -8.21
CA TYR A 304 1.38 7.19 -6.94
C TYR A 304 2.20 7.89 -5.85
N GLU A 305 3.22 8.66 -6.21
CA GLU A 305 3.97 9.52 -5.27
C GLU A 305 3.15 10.73 -4.81
N LYS A 306 2.20 11.17 -5.64
CA LYS A 306 1.25 12.25 -5.34
C LYS A 306 -0.06 11.75 -4.74
N LEU A 307 -0.25 10.44 -4.52
CA LEU A 307 -1.30 9.93 -3.65
C LEU A 307 -1.06 10.58 -2.29
N GLN A 308 -1.77 11.69 -2.07
CA GLN A 308 -1.44 12.71 -1.09
C GLN A 308 -1.32 12.10 0.30
N ASP A 309 -0.54 12.76 1.16
CA ASP A 309 -0.71 12.66 2.60
C ASP A 309 -2.16 13.06 2.91
N ILE A 310 -3.07 12.08 2.90
CA ILE A 310 -4.28 12.20 3.71
C ILE A 310 -3.72 12.42 5.11
N SER A 311 -3.80 13.67 5.54
CA SER A 311 -3.42 14.12 6.87
C SER A 311 -4.41 13.49 7.83
N ILE A 312 -4.25 12.19 8.05
CA ILE A 312 -4.74 11.56 9.26
C ILE A 312 -4.00 12.28 10.37
N ALA A 313 -4.73 12.90 11.29
CA ALA A 313 -4.12 13.54 12.44
C ALA A 313 -3.10 12.56 13.05
N ASP A 314 -1.82 12.90 12.97
CA ASP A 314 -0.75 12.10 13.58
C ASP A 314 -0.87 12.15 15.11
N GLU A 315 -1.63 13.11 15.62
CA GLU A 315 -1.94 13.30 17.03
C GLU A 315 -3.37 13.81 17.25
N PHE A 316 -4.07 13.22 18.23
CA PHE A 316 -5.35 13.74 18.71
C PHE A 316 -5.10 14.68 19.89
N ILE A 317 -5.30 15.98 19.66
CA ILE A 317 -5.06 17.03 20.66
C ILE A 317 -6.19 17.00 21.71
N PRO A 318 -5.88 16.89 23.01
CA PRO A 318 -6.89 16.93 24.07
C PRO A 318 -7.54 18.30 24.19
N LYS A 319 -8.87 18.32 24.27
CA LYS A 319 -9.70 19.53 24.50
C LYS A 319 -10.24 19.48 25.93
N LYS A 320 -9.76 20.41 26.77
CA LYS A 320 -10.11 20.49 28.19
C LYS A 320 -11.40 21.29 28.40
N ASN A 321 -12.40 20.67 29.03
CA ASN A 321 -13.60 21.34 29.52
C ASN A 321 -13.61 21.37 31.05
N SER A 322 -13.18 22.50 31.61
CA SER A 322 -13.01 22.66 33.06
C SER A 322 -14.34 22.67 33.84
N CYS A 323 -15.44 23.12 33.23
CA CYS A 323 -16.74 23.17 33.89
C CYS A 323 -17.31 21.78 34.17
N SER A 324 -17.17 20.86 33.22
CA SER A 324 -17.66 19.48 33.33
C SER A 324 -16.58 18.49 33.77
N LYS A 325 -15.33 18.92 33.93
CA LYS A 325 -14.15 18.09 34.16
C LYS A 325 -14.00 16.97 33.12
N ILE A 326 -14.14 17.32 31.84
CA ILE A 326 -14.04 16.37 30.72
C ILE A 326 -12.84 16.74 29.84
N ILE A 327 -12.07 15.73 29.44
CA ILE A 327 -11.08 15.84 28.37
C ILE A 327 -11.63 15.13 27.14
N GLU A 328 -11.83 15.88 26.06
CA GLU A 328 -12.37 15.39 24.78
C GLU A 328 -11.29 15.31 23.71
N TYR A 329 -11.52 14.48 22.71
CA TYR A 329 -10.63 14.32 21.56
C TYR A 329 -11.47 14.37 20.30
N ASP A 330 -10.86 14.76 19.18
CA ASP A 330 -11.54 14.70 17.89
C ASP A 330 -11.96 13.26 17.59
N SER A 331 -13.21 13.10 17.14
CA SER A 331 -13.74 11.79 16.81
C SER A 331 -12.98 11.22 15.61
N THR A 332 -12.76 9.91 15.63
CA THR A 332 -12.10 9.22 14.53
C THR A 332 -12.79 7.89 14.25
N LYS A 333 -12.47 7.32 13.09
CA LYS A 333 -12.90 5.99 12.69
C LYS A 333 -11.66 5.16 12.42
N ILE A 334 -11.65 3.93 12.92
CA ILE A 334 -10.54 3.00 12.71
C ILE A 334 -10.13 2.83 11.24
N PHE A 335 -11.09 2.93 10.32
CA PHE A 335 -10.92 2.74 8.88
C PHE A 335 -10.21 3.90 8.18
N ILE A 336 -9.90 4.99 8.88
CA ILE A 336 -9.08 6.07 8.32
C ILE A 336 -7.67 5.60 7.95
N VAL A 337 -7.22 4.44 8.45
CA VAL A 337 -5.92 3.83 8.08
C VAL A 337 -5.89 3.20 6.68
N ILE A 338 -7.06 2.95 6.05
CA ILE A 338 -7.16 2.30 4.73
C ILE A 338 -6.35 3.03 3.66
N PRO A 339 -6.46 4.35 3.49
CA PRO A 339 -5.71 5.03 2.45
C PRO A 339 -4.20 4.96 2.65
N LYS A 340 -3.70 4.96 3.90
CA LYS A 340 -2.27 4.72 4.19
C LYS A 340 -1.85 3.30 3.80
N ALA A 341 -2.67 2.30 4.10
CA ALA A 341 -2.40 0.92 3.70
C ALA A 341 -2.38 0.77 2.16
N LEU A 342 -3.38 1.31 1.46
CA LEU A 342 -3.43 1.31 0.00
C LEU A 342 -2.22 2.03 -0.60
N ARG A 343 -1.84 3.20 -0.10
CA ARG A 343 -0.65 3.93 -0.56
C ARG A 343 0.60 3.08 -0.46
N LYS A 344 0.81 2.38 0.66
CA LYS A 344 1.95 1.47 0.82
C LYS A 344 1.92 0.36 -0.22
N ILE A 345 0.79 -0.31 -0.37
CA ILE A 345 0.63 -1.45 -1.28
C ILE A 345 0.79 -1.03 -2.74
N VAL A 346 0.11 0.04 -3.17
CA VAL A 346 0.23 0.61 -4.51
C VAL A 346 1.65 1.09 -4.75
N GLY A 347 2.28 1.75 -3.78
CA GLY A 347 3.65 2.23 -3.91
C GLY A 347 4.67 1.11 -4.07
N ASP A 348 4.54 0.01 -3.32
CA ASP A 348 5.39 -1.17 -3.49
C ASP A 348 5.23 -1.78 -4.89
N VAL A 349 3.98 -1.96 -5.33
CA VAL A 349 3.68 -2.54 -6.65
C VAL A 349 4.20 -1.63 -7.76
N CYS A 350 3.84 -0.34 -7.74
CA CYS A 350 4.24 0.61 -8.77
C CYS A 350 5.75 0.75 -8.88
N ARG A 351 6.50 0.78 -7.77
CA ARG A 351 7.98 0.78 -7.81
C ARG A 351 8.56 -0.38 -8.61
N GLU A 352 8.01 -1.58 -8.45
CA GLU A 352 8.43 -2.76 -9.21
C GLU A 352 8.01 -2.65 -10.68
N LEU A 353 6.78 -2.22 -10.95
CA LEU A 353 6.25 -2.17 -12.32
C LEU A 353 6.95 -1.10 -13.18
N ILE A 354 7.35 0.03 -12.59
CA ILE A 354 7.96 1.16 -13.30
C ILE A 354 9.49 1.14 -13.29
N ALA A 355 10.11 0.17 -12.60
CA ALA A 355 11.56 0.02 -12.56
C ALA A 355 12.17 -0.09 -13.97
N ASN A 356 13.47 0.20 -14.11
CA ASN A 356 14.20 0.05 -15.36
C ASN A 356 13.54 0.77 -16.56
N GLU A 357 13.03 1.99 -16.35
CA GLU A 357 12.33 2.80 -17.36
C GLU A 357 10.94 2.25 -17.80
N GLY A 358 10.32 1.41 -16.97
CA GLY A 358 8.94 0.94 -17.19
C GLY A 358 7.90 2.05 -17.06
N ASP A 359 8.26 3.22 -16.56
CA ASP A 359 7.44 4.44 -16.61
C ASP A 359 7.36 5.06 -18.02
N LYS A 360 8.37 4.83 -18.85
CA LYS A 360 8.50 5.42 -20.19
C LYS A 360 8.13 4.47 -21.31
N TYR A 361 8.42 3.19 -21.12
CA TYR A 361 8.47 2.21 -22.20
C TYR A 361 7.60 0.99 -21.89
N LEU A 362 6.63 0.71 -22.77
CA LEU A 362 5.64 -0.33 -22.56
C LEU A 362 6.24 -1.73 -22.55
N VAL A 363 7.19 -2.05 -23.43
CA VAL A 363 7.80 -3.38 -23.48
C VAL A 363 8.56 -3.67 -22.18
N LYS A 364 9.22 -2.66 -21.62
CA LYS A 364 9.86 -2.74 -20.29
C LYS A 364 8.85 -2.89 -19.17
N TYR A 365 7.77 -2.09 -19.19
CA TYR A 365 6.66 -2.21 -18.24
C TYR A 365 6.05 -3.62 -18.23
N LEU A 366 5.75 -4.18 -19.41
CA LEU A 366 5.29 -5.55 -19.57
C LEU A 366 6.30 -6.56 -19.00
N GLY A 367 7.60 -6.38 -19.28
CA GLY A 367 8.64 -7.22 -18.69
C GLY A 367 8.64 -7.20 -17.16
N ASN A 368 8.47 -6.03 -16.55
CA ASN A 368 8.38 -5.90 -15.09
C ASN A 368 7.10 -6.55 -14.54
N VAL A 369 5.95 -6.38 -15.21
CA VAL A 369 4.69 -7.02 -14.84
C VAL A 369 4.81 -8.56 -14.95
N GLY A 370 5.42 -9.08 -16.02
CA GLY A 370 5.69 -10.50 -16.19
C GLY A 370 6.58 -11.07 -15.08
N LYS A 371 7.67 -10.37 -14.74
CA LYS A 371 8.52 -10.71 -13.59
C LYS A 371 7.72 -10.70 -12.29
N TYR A 372 6.88 -9.68 -12.08
CA TYR A 372 6.05 -9.58 -10.87
C TYR A 372 5.05 -10.75 -10.77
N TYR A 373 4.43 -11.16 -11.88
CA TYR A 373 3.57 -12.35 -11.90
C TYR A 373 4.31 -13.62 -11.51
N ARG A 374 5.55 -13.79 -11.99
CA ARG A 374 6.36 -14.97 -11.70
C ARG A 374 6.86 -15.01 -10.26
N ASP A 375 7.36 -13.88 -9.79
CA ASP A 375 8.13 -13.81 -8.55
C ASP A 375 7.24 -13.56 -7.34
N VAL A 376 6.19 -12.75 -7.49
CA VAL A 376 5.32 -12.32 -6.38
C VAL A 376 3.95 -12.99 -6.43
N SER A 377 3.18 -12.80 -7.51
CA SER A 377 1.80 -13.35 -7.56
C SER A 377 1.74 -14.85 -7.85
N LYS A 378 2.86 -15.45 -8.27
CA LYS A 378 3.01 -16.85 -8.69
C LYS A 378 2.02 -17.27 -9.80
N SER A 379 1.63 -16.34 -10.67
CA SER A 379 0.73 -16.60 -11.79
C SER A 379 1.51 -16.92 -13.08
N ILE A 380 1.76 -18.21 -13.31
CA ILE A 380 2.49 -18.70 -14.50
C ILE A 380 1.73 -18.33 -15.79
N HIS A 381 0.41 -18.49 -15.79
CA HIS A 381 -0.43 -18.21 -16.96
C HIS A 381 -0.38 -16.73 -17.37
N ASN A 382 -0.51 -15.81 -16.41
CA ASN A 382 -0.48 -14.38 -16.70
C ASN A 382 0.91 -13.93 -17.17
N ASN A 383 1.98 -14.50 -16.60
CA ASN A 383 3.35 -14.27 -17.08
C ASN A 383 3.53 -14.73 -18.54
N LEU A 384 3.01 -15.90 -18.92
CA LEU A 384 3.09 -16.39 -20.31
C LEU A 384 2.39 -15.43 -21.30
N ILE A 385 1.19 -14.96 -20.96
CA ILE A 385 0.45 -14.01 -21.81
C ILE A 385 1.25 -12.71 -22.01
N VAL A 386 1.82 -12.17 -20.94
CA VAL A 386 2.58 -10.92 -21.01
C VAL A 386 3.88 -11.09 -21.79
N GLU A 387 4.61 -12.20 -21.61
CA GLU A 387 5.82 -12.46 -22.40
C GLU A 387 5.51 -12.67 -23.89
N ASN A 388 4.43 -13.38 -24.22
CA ASN A 388 3.99 -13.52 -25.62
C ASN A 388 3.63 -12.16 -26.22
N THR A 389 2.87 -11.35 -25.49
CA THR A 389 2.49 -10.00 -25.96
C THR A 389 3.72 -9.13 -26.16
N LYS A 390 4.70 -9.21 -25.26
CA LYS A 390 5.97 -8.49 -25.35
C LYS A 390 6.79 -8.92 -26.59
N GLU A 391 6.82 -10.21 -26.89
CA GLU A 391 7.47 -10.74 -28.10
C GLU A 391 6.79 -10.22 -29.37
N ASP A 392 5.46 -10.25 -29.41
CA ASP A 392 4.67 -9.75 -30.54
C ASP A 392 4.88 -8.25 -30.76
N LEU A 393 4.93 -7.46 -29.68
CA LEU A 393 5.30 -6.04 -29.74
C LEU A 393 6.71 -5.82 -30.29
N GLY A 394 7.68 -6.65 -29.90
CA GLY A 394 9.05 -6.59 -30.40
C GLY A 394 9.10 -6.73 -31.93
N LYS A 395 8.35 -7.70 -32.48
CA LYS A 395 8.23 -7.91 -33.93
C LYS A 395 7.66 -6.69 -34.65
N ILE A 396 6.58 -6.10 -34.11
CA ILE A 396 5.94 -4.90 -34.67
C ILE A 396 6.91 -3.73 -34.66
N ILE A 397 7.56 -3.46 -33.52
CA ILE A 397 8.50 -2.36 -33.36
C ILE A 397 9.65 -2.48 -34.35
N GLU A 398 10.24 -3.67 -34.45
CA GLU A 398 11.34 -3.92 -35.38
C GLU A 398 10.93 -3.67 -36.83
N PHE A 399 9.78 -4.23 -37.25
CA PHE A 399 9.26 -4.04 -38.60
C PHE A 399 8.97 -2.57 -38.91
N VAL A 400 8.30 -1.86 -37.99
CA VAL A 400 7.92 -0.46 -38.19
C VAL A 400 9.15 0.44 -38.25
N VAL A 401 10.11 0.27 -37.34
CA VAL A 401 11.30 1.11 -37.28
C VAL A 401 12.20 0.89 -38.51
N ASN A 402 12.39 -0.38 -38.91
CA ASN A 402 13.25 -0.71 -40.06
C ASN A 402 12.68 -0.23 -41.40
N ASN A 403 11.36 -0.07 -41.50
CA ASN A 403 10.67 0.28 -42.74
C ASN A 403 10.00 1.67 -42.67
N LYS A 404 10.29 2.49 -41.65
CA LYS A 404 9.51 3.69 -41.30
C LYS A 404 9.29 4.66 -42.48
N ASP A 405 10.33 4.96 -43.25
CA ASP A 405 10.26 5.94 -44.34
C ASP A 405 9.34 5.45 -45.46
N TYR A 406 9.42 4.15 -45.77
CA TYR A 406 8.57 3.51 -46.76
C TYR A 406 7.11 3.40 -46.30
N LEU A 407 6.90 3.01 -45.03
CA LEU A 407 5.58 2.93 -44.43
C LEU A 407 4.89 4.30 -44.43
N VAL A 408 5.59 5.38 -44.06
CA VAL A 408 5.04 6.74 -44.11
C VAL A 408 4.66 7.15 -45.53
N LYS A 409 5.55 6.90 -46.50
CA LYS A 409 5.27 7.19 -47.91
C LYS A 409 3.97 6.51 -48.38
N CYS A 410 3.76 5.26 -47.98
CA CYS A 410 2.61 4.48 -48.46
C CYS A 410 1.31 4.69 -47.68
N PHE A 411 1.38 5.10 -46.41
CA PHE A 411 0.23 5.03 -45.51
C PHE A 411 -0.17 6.38 -44.86
N SER A 412 0.64 7.43 -44.97
CA SER A 412 0.33 8.75 -44.39
C SER A 412 -0.96 9.37 -44.96
N SER A 413 -1.20 9.24 -46.27
CA SER A 413 -2.41 9.75 -46.93
C SER A 413 -3.71 9.05 -46.51
N LYS A 414 -3.60 7.95 -45.75
CA LYS A 414 -4.73 7.15 -45.24
C LYS A 414 -4.90 7.28 -43.72
N ASP A 415 -4.16 8.18 -43.07
CA ASP A 415 -4.14 8.38 -41.60
C ASP A 415 -3.83 7.10 -40.80
N LEU A 416 -3.02 6.20 -41.39
CA LEU A 416 -2.64 4.93 -40.78
C LEU A 416 -1.31 5.01 -40.04
N ILE A 417 -0.45 5.95 -40.43
CA ILE A 417 0.85 6.20 -39.82
C ILE A 417 1.17 7.70 -39.91
N SER A 418 1.81 8.25 -38.89
CA SER A 418 2.41 9.57 -38.92
C SER A 418 3.77 9.54 -38.22
N ILE A 419 4.66 10.46 -38.58
CA ILE A 419 5.94 10.64 -37.89
C ILE A 419 6.06 12.08 -37.44
N LYS A 420 6.44 12.24 -36.17
CA LYS A 420 6.84 13.52 -35.59
C LYS A 420 8.11 13.31 -34.80
N ASP A 421 9.19 13.96 -35.20
CA ASP A 421 10.52 13.77 -34.62
C ASP A 421 10.96 12.29 -34.66
N ALA A 422 11.26 11.69 -33.51
CA ALA A 422 11.59 10.26 -33.38
C ALA A 422 10.37 9.37 -33.11
N GLU A 423 9.17 9.94 -33.03
CA GLU A 423 7.94 9.24 -32.69
C GLU A 423 7.15 8.86 -33.95
N ILE A 424 6.83 7.57 -34.05
CA ILE A 424 6.03 6.97 -35.12
C ILE A 424 4.68 6.60 -34.52
N GLU A 425 3.62 7.32 -34.89
CA GLU A 425 2.26 6.94 -34.51
C GLU A 425 1.70 5.95 -35.53
N ILE A 426 1.22 4.80 -35.06
CA ILE A 426 0.53 3.81 -35.90
C ILE A 426 -0.91 3.61 -35.42
N ASN A 427 -1.85 3.71 -36.36
CA ASN A 427 -3.27 3.47 -36.11
C ASN A 427 -3.53 1.99 -35.80
N ASN A 428 -4.58 1.70 -35.02
CA ASN A 428 -4.97 0.35 -34.65
C ASN A 428 -5.22 -0.61 -35.84
N VAL A 429 -5.63 -0.09 -37.01
CA VAL A 429 -5.79 -0.89 -38.24
C VAL A 429 -4.43 -1.41 -38.74
N LEU A 430 -3.45 -0.52 -38.89
CA LEU A 430 -2.11 -0.91 -39.34
C LEU A 430 -1.40 -1.78 -38.30
N TYR A 431 -1.58 -1.44 -37.02
CA TYR A 431 -1.07 -2.26 -35.91
C TYR A 431 -1.63 -3.69 -35.93
N LYS A 432 -2.95 -3.87 -36.08
CA LYS A 432 -3.58 -5.20 -36.20
C LYS A 432 -3.09 -5.95 -37.45
N ALA A 433 -2.96 -5.26 -38.57
CA ALA A 433 -2.48 -5.84 -39.82
C ALA A 433 -1.07 -6.40 -39.68
N ILE A 434 -0.13 -5.65 -39.07
CA ILE A 434 1.24 -6.11 -38.83
C ILE A 434 1.26 -7.27 -37.83
N ASN A 435 0.54 -7.17 -36.70
CA ASN A 435 0.52 -8.24 -35.69
C ASN A 435 -0.08 -9.56 -36.22
N SER A 436 -0.90 -9.51 -37.27
CA SER A 436 -1.49 -10.72 -37.87
C SER A 436 -0.52 -11.52 -38.75
N LYS A 437 0.68 -10.98 -39.02
CA LYS A 437 1.69 -11.59 -39.86
C LYS A 437 2.72 -12.37 -39.05
N SER A 438 3.20 -13.47 -39.64
CA SER A 438 4.35 -14.18 -39.08
C SER A 438 5.62 -13.34 -39.25
N MET A 439 6.65 -13.65 -38.47
CA MET A 439 7.94 -12.98 -38.62
C MET A 439 8.55 -13.21 -40.02
N ASP A 440 8.32 -14.39 -40.60
CA ASP A 440 8.80 -14.73 -41.94
C ASP A 440 8.11 -13.86 -43.01
N ASP A 441 6.79 -13.68 -42.91
CA ASP A 441 6.05 -12.78 -43.80
C ASP A 441 6.55 -11.33 -43.71
N LEU A 442 6.82 -10.85 -42.49
CA LEU A 442 7.32 -9.49 -42.26
C LEU A 442 8.75 -9.31 -42.80
N ASN A 443 9.59 -10.35 -42.71
CA ASN A 443 10.94 -10.36 -43.26
C ASN A 443 10.92 -10.38 -44.79
N GLU A 444 10.04 -11.18 -45.40
CA GLU A 444 9.81 -11.18 -46.85
C GLU A 444 9.42 -9.78 -47.33
N ILE A 445 8.40 -9.18 -46.72
CA ILE A 445 7.94 -7.83 -47.03
C ILE A 445 9.08 -6.81 -46.87
N THR A 446 9.87 -6.91 -45.79
CA THR A 446 11.01 -6.02 -45.56
C THR A 446 12.06 -6.13 -46.66
N ASN A 447 12.33 -7.34 -47.15
CA ASN A 447 13.29 -7.55 -48.24
C ASN A 447 12.77 -6.97 -49.56
N GLU A 448 11.50 -7.20 -49.89
CA GLU A 448 10.88 -6.61 -51.08
C GLU A 448 10.88 -5.08 -51.04
N ILE A 449 10.62 -4.47 -49.86
CA ILE A 449 10.73 -3.02 -49.67
C ILE A 449 12.16 -2.54 -49.96
N LYS A 450 13.17 -3.23 -49.41
CA LYS A 450 14.59 -2.87 -49.61
C LYS A 450 15.03 -3.00 -51.06
N ASN A 451 14.52 -4.00 -51.77
CA ASN A 451 14.81 -4.23 -53.18
C ASN A 451 14.02 -3.29 -54.11
N GLY A 452 13.04 -2.55 -53.59
CA GLY A 452 12.12 -1.74 -54.39
C GLY A 452 11.15 -2.57 -55.23
N GLU A 453 10.89 -3.82 -54.84
CA GLU A 453 10.10 -4.81 -55.58
C GLU A 453 8.60 -4.73 -55.29
N ILE A 454 8.21 -3.98 -54.25
CA ILE A 454 6.80 -3.86 -53.82
C ILE A 454 6.30 -2.43 -53.91
N SER A 455 5.18 -2.20 -54.58
CA SER A 455 4.49 -0.91 -54.62
C SER A 455 3.66 -0.64 -53.33
N CYS A 456 3.25 0.61 -53.11
CA CYS A 456 2.40 0.94 -51.96
C CYS A 456 1.02 0.24 -51.98
N GLU A 457 0.47 -0.02 -53.17
CA GLU A 457 -0.80 -0.73 -53.32
C GLU A 457 -0.64 -2.22 -53.01
N GLU A 458 0.43 -2.85 -53.50
CA GLU A 458 0.76 -4.23 -53.17
C GLU A 458 1.04 -4.41 -51.68
N LEU A 459 1.80 -3.50 -51.05
CA LEU A 459 2.05 -3.54 -49.61
C LEU A 459 0.75 -3.42 -48.80
N TYR A 460 -0.13 -2.50 -49.19
CA TYR A 460 -1.44 -2.33 -48.56
C TYR A 460 -2.29 -3.61 -48.64
N ASN A 461 -2.25 -4.29 -49.77
CA ASN A 461 -2.97 -5.56 -49.99
C ASN A 461 -2.30 -6.74 -49.27
N LYS A 462 -0.96 -6.85 -49.28
CA LYS A 462 -0.20 -7.87 -48.54
C LYS A 462 -0.48 -7.80 -47.04
N LEU A 463 -0.63 -6.60 -46.49
CA LEU A 463 -1.02 -6.38 -45.09
C LEU A 463 -2.53 -6.55 -44.83
N ILE A 464 -3.35 -6.81 -45.85
CA ILE A 464 -4.79 -7.12 -45.74
C ILE A 464 -5.59 -5.98 -45.05
N ILE A 465 -5.19 -4.73 -45.27
CA ILE A 465 -5.68 -3.59 -44.49
C ILE A 465 -7.19 -3.35 -44.65
N ASN A 466 -7.76 -3.57 -45.85
CA ASN A 466 -9.20 -3.36 -46.10
C ASN A 466 -10.09 -4.29 -45.27
N ASN A 467 -9.73 -5.57 -45.18
CA ASN A 467 -10.51 -6.54 -44.40
C ASN A 467 -10.38 -6.20 -42.91
N VAL A 468 -9.16 -5.89 -42.46
CA VAL A 468 -8.90 -5.49 -41.06
C VAL A 468 -9.73 -4.27 -40.65
N LYS A 469 -9.78 -3.23 -41.50
CA LYS A 469 -10.56 -2.02 -41.23
C LYS A 469 -12.05 -2.33 -41.16
N THR A 470 -12.57 -3.06 -42.13
CA THR A 470 -14.00 -3.42 -42.19
C THR A 470 -14.41 -4.24 -40.96
N ASP A 471 -13.59 -5.22 -40.58
CA ASP A 471 -13.83 -6.05 -39.40
C ASP A 471 -13.86 -5.20 -38.12
N LEU A 472 -12.86 -4.33 -37.92
CA LEU A 472 -12.80 -3.47 -36.73
C LEU A 472 -14.00 -2.52 -36.65
N ASP A 473 -14.38 -1.88 -37.76
CA ASP A 473 -15.52 -0.97 -37.79
C ASP A 473 -16.86 -1.69 -37.55
N GLU A 474 -16.99 -2.94 -38.02
CA GLU A 474 -18.15 -3.78 -37.72
C GLU A 474 -18.18 -4.18 -36.23
N GLU A 475 -17.04 -4.56 -35.66
CA GLU A 475 -16.94 -4.90 -34.23
C GLU A 475 -17.25 -3.71 -33.32
N ARG A 476 -16.71 -2.53 -33.63
CA ARG A 476 -17.05 -1.28 -32.93
C ARG A 476 -18.53 -0.96 -33.00
N ARG A 477 -19.13 -1.05 -34.18
CA ARG A 477 -20.58 -0.84 -34.35
C ARG A 477 -21.39 -1.83 -33.52
N LYS A 478 -21.01 -3.12 -33.51
CA LYS A 478 -21.68 -4.13 -32.67
C LYS A 478 -21.59 -3.77 -31.18
N ILE A 479 -20.46 -3.29 -30.70
CA ILE A 479 -20.31 -2.87 -29.29
C ILE A 479 -21.19 -1.67 -28.99
N THR A 480 -21.17 -0.64 -29.83
CA THR A 480 -21.93 0.59 -29.58
C THR A 480 -23.44 0.36 -29.69
N ALA A 481 -23.88 -0.41 -30.70
CA ALA A 481 -25.29 -0.65 -30.98
C ALA A 481 -25.95 -1.70 -30.08
N SER A 482 -25.21 -2.73 -29.67
CA SER A 482 -25.75 -3.80 -28.82
C SER A 482 -25.36 -3.58 -27.36
N GLY A 483 -26.36 -3.42 -26.49
CA GLY A 483 -26.19 -3.63 -25.04
C GLY A 483 -26.07 -5.11 -24.67
N ARG A 484 -25.63 -5.99 -25.59
CA ARG A 484 -25.58 -7.44 -25.38
C ARG A 484 -24.23 -7.85 -24.78
N ASP A 485 -24.27 -8.52 -23.63
CA ASP A 485 -23.10 -9.00 -22.89
C ASP A 485 -22.16 -9.90 -23.70
N SER A 486 -22.67 -10.63 -24.71
CA SER A 486 -21.87 -11.57 -25.50
C SER A 486 -20.73 -10.91 -26.30
N ASN A 487 -20.93 -9.69 -26.79
CA ASN A 487 -19.89 -8.95 -27.52
C ASN A 487 -18.81 -8.41 -26.57
N ILE A 488 -19.21 -7.89 -25.42
CA ILE A 488 -18.31 -7.42 -24.36
C ILE A 488 -17.44 -8.58 -23.85
N ASN A 489 -18.04 -9.77 -23.66
CA ASN A 489 -17.32 -10.99 -23.27
C ASN A 489 -16.21 -11.38 -24.25
N ARG A 490 -16.47 -11.28 -25.56
CA ARG A 490 -15.47 -11.60 -26.57
C ARG A 490 -14.28 -10.64 -26.50
N ILE A 491 -14.53 -9.35 -26.37
CA ILE A 491 -13.48 -8.33 -26.30
C ILE A 491 -12.68 -8.46 -25.01
N LEU A 492 -13.34 -8.73 -23.89
CA LEU A 492 -12.65 -8.96 -22.64
C LEU A 492 -11.71 -10.16 -22.69
N ARG A 493 -12.14 -11.27 -23.31
CA ARG A 493 -11.23 -12.41 -23.55
C ARG A 493 -10.04 -12.01 -24.40
N ASN A 494 -10.24 -11.21 -25.45
CA ASN A 494 -9.15 -10.72 -26.28
C ASN A 494 -8.24 -9.74 -25.52
N MET A 495 -8.78 -8.87 -24.66
CA MET A 495 -7.99 -8.02 -23.78
C MET A 495 -7.14 -8.85 -22.83
N CYS A 496 -7.71 -9.87 -22.17
CA CYS A 496 -6.94 -10.77 -21.32
C CYS A 496 -5.84 -11.49 -22.12
N ALA A 497 -6.12 -11.93 -23.36
CA ALA A 497 -5.17 -12.68 -24.18
C ALA A 497 -4.02 -11.84 -24.76
N HIS A 498 -4.20 -10.51 -24.87
CA HIS A 498 -3.23 -9.59 -25.48
C HIS A 498 -2.77 -8.50 -24.52
N ALA A 499 -2.66 -8.81 -23.23
CA ALA A 499 -2.22 -7.89 -22.19
C ALA A 499 -2.95 -6.53 -22.19
N GLY A 500 -4.23 -6.47 -22.58
CA GLY A 500 -5.03 -5.24 -22.69
C GLY A 500 -4.80 -4.42 -23.97
N LEU A 501 -4.10 -4.94 -24.97
CA LEU A 501 -3.85 -4.30 -26.27
C LEU A 501 -4.83 -4.78 -27.34
N GLU A 502 -6.11 -4.91 -26.98
CA GLU A 502 -7.14 -5.37 -27.90
C GLU A 502 -7.47 -4.30 -28.95
N TYR A 503 -7.40 -4.71 -30.22
CA TYR A 503 -7.42 -3.84 -31.39
C TYR A 503 -8.68 -2.99 -31.54
N THR A 504 -9.84 -3.49 -31.12
CA THR A 504 -11.12 -2.78 -31.22
C THR A 504 -11.15 -1.59 -30.26
N SER A 505 -10.60 -1.76 -29.07
CA SER A 505 -10.46 -0.74 -28.03
C SER A 505 -9.30 0.23 -28.30
N LEU A 506 -8.26 -0.18 -29.03
CA LEU A 506 -7.13 0.68 -29.38
C LEU A 506 -7.49 1.68 -30.50
N ARG A 507 -6.93 2.89 -30.43
CA ARG A 507 -6.97 3.89 -31.50
C ARG A 507 -5.62 4.02 -32.18
N LYS A 508 -4.56 4.16 -31.40
CA LYS A 508 -3.17 4.20 -31.90
C LYS A 508 -2.17 3.81 -30.82
N VAL A 509 -0.97 3.45 -31.26
CA VAL A 509 0.22 3.35 -30.41
C VAL A 509 1.33 4.23 -30.97
N VAL A 510 2.19 4.74 -30.11
CA VAL A 510 3.32 5.61 -30.50
C VAL A 510 4.63 4.89 -30.18
N ILE A 511 5.46 4.69 -31.19
CA ILE A 511 6.76 4.02 -31.10
C ILE A 511 7.85 5.07 -31.17
N ASN A 512 8.80 5.05 -30.24
CA ASN A 512 10.02 5.82 -30.33
C ASN A 512 11.06 5.04 -31.14
N ALA A 513 11.43 5.55 -32.31
CA ALA A 513 12.31 4.87 -33.25
C ALA A 513 13.74 4.65 -32.71
N ASP A 514 14.27 5.62 -31.95
CA ASP A 514 15.63 5.56 -31.41
C ASP A 514 15.74 4.54 -30.27
N LYS A 515 14.69 4.48 -29.45
CA LYS A 515 14.62 3.59 -28.28
C LYS A 515 14.06 2.22 -28.61
N LYS A 516 13.45 2.07 -29.79
CA LYS A 516 12.77 0.85 -30.26
C LYS A 516 11.79 0.33 -29.21
N ASP A 517 10.88 1.20 -28.78
CA ASP A 517 9.86 0.85 -27.78
C ASP A 517 8.59 1.69 -27.96
N ILE A 518 7.48 1.22 -27.40
CA ILE A 518 6.21 1.96 -27.39
C ILE A 518 6.21 2.90 -26.19
N VAL A 519 6.08 4.19 -26.47
CA VAL A 519 6.07 5.25 -25.46
C VAL A 519 4.66 5.66 -25.03
N LYS A 520 3.63 5.31 -25.82
CA LYS A 520 2.25 5.73 -25.56
C LYS A 520 1.22 4.80 -26.20
N ILE A 521 0.11 4.59 -25.48
CA ILE A 521 -1.07 3.87 -25.97
C ILE A 521 -2.28 4.80 -25.91
N VAL A 522 -3.09 4.83 -26.96
CA VAL A 522 -4.33 5.60 -27.00
C VAL A 522 -5.50 4.67 -27.28
N TYR A 523 -6.47 4.66 -26.37
CA TYR A 523 -7.70 3.87 -26.45
C TYR A 523 -8.91 4.72 -26.90
N ASP A 524 -9.93 4.05 -27.41
CA ASP A 524 -11.25 4.63 -27.60
C ASP A 524 -11.98 4.73 -26.26
N LYS A 525 -12.29 5.94 -25.81
CA LYS A 525 -12.93 6.19 -24.50
C LYS A 525 -14.26 5.45 -24.34
N ASN A 526 -15.10 5.47 -25.38
CA ASN A 526 -16.45 4.89 -25.32
C ASN A 526 -16.41 3.38 -25.21
N ILE A 527 -15.53 2.74 -25.98
CA ILE A 527 -15.36 1.28 -25.97
C ILE A 527 -14.70 0.84 -24.68
N LEU A 528 -13.56 1.44 -24.31
CA LEU A 528 -12.82 1.06 -23.11
C LEU A 528 -13.68 1.23 -21.85
N PHE A 529 -14.37 2.37 -21.69
CA PHE A 529 -15.17 2.59 -20.48
C PHE A 529 -16.40 1.70 -20.41
N LYS A 530 -16.96 1.28 -21.55
CA LYS A 530 -18.02 0.28 -21.57
C LYS A 530 -17.52 -1.07 -21.06
N ILE A 531 -16.27 -1.42 -21.36
CA ILE A 531 -15.60 -2.63 -20.87
C ILE A 531 -15.27 -2.51 -19.38
N LEU A 532 -14.69 -1.39 -18.94
CA LEU A 532 -14.29 -1.17 -17.55
C LEU A 532 -15.48 -1.07 -16.57
N LYS A 533 -16.69 -0.74 -17.08
CA LYS A 533 -17.93 -0.71 -16.30
C LYS A 533 -18.63 -2.07 -16.19
N ASP A 534 -18.10 -3.11 -16.81
CA ASP A 534 -18.66 -4.46 -16.72
C ASP A 534 -18.61 -4.96 -15.27
N ASP A 535 -19.67 -5.67 -14.86
CA ASP A 535 -19.88 -6.14 -13.49
C ASP A 535 -18.73 -6.99 -12.93
N ARG A 536 -17.92 -7.61 -13.79
CA ARG A 536 -16.72 -8.36 -13.39
C ARG A 536 -15.59 -7.46 -12.86
N PHE A 537 -15.58 -6.18 -13.24
CA PHE A 537 -14.63 -5.18 -12.76
C PHE A 537 -15.20 -4.32 -11.63
N VAL A 538 -16.51 -4.30 -11.45
CA VAL A 538 -17.19 -3.56 -10.38
C VAL A 538 -17.21 -4.38 -9.08
N ILE A 539 -16.12 -4.31 -8.33
CA ILE A 539 -16.00 -4.99 -7.01
C ILE A 539 -16.97 -4.39 -5.98
N LEU A 540 -17.37 -3.12 -6.15
CA LEU A 540 -18.20 -2.36 -5.22
C LEU A 540 -19.61 -2.15 -5.77
N LYS A 541 -20.34 -3.23 -6.09
CA LYS A 541 -21.79 -3.07 -6.30
C LYS A 541 -22.47 -2.65 -5.00
N ARG A 542 -22.87 -1.38 -4.93
CA ARG A 542 -23.84 -0.84 -3.96
C ARG A 542 -25.08 -1.74 -4.00
N LYS A 543 -25.41 -2.41 -2.88
CA LYS A 543 -26.84 -2.62 -2.60
C LYS A 543 -27.36 -1.22 -2.29
N LYS A 544 -28.05 -0.59 -3.25
CA LYS A 544 -28.98 0.48 -2.90
C LYS A 544 -29.92 -0.12 -1.86
N GLN A 545 -29.78 0.31 -0.61
CA GLN A 545 -30.86 0.22 0.38
C GLN A 545 -31.68 1.49 0.28
#